data_AF-A0A958H4D9-F1
#
_entry.id   AF-A0A958H4D9-F1
#
_cell.length_a   1.000
_cell.length_b   1.000
_cell.length_c   1.000
_cell.angle_alpha   90.00
_cell.angle_beta   90.00
_cell.angle_gamma   90.00
#
_symmetry.space_group_name_H-M   'P 1'
#
loop_
_entity.id
_entity.type
_entity.pdbx_description
1 polymer ?
#
loop_
_entity_poly.entity_id
_entity_poly.type
_entity_poly.pdbx_seq_one_letter_code
_entity_poly.pdbx_strand_id
1 'polypeptide(L)'
;MDSLAYRNDAAMVLRRLIRSLPTRNGVMGIATCDKGLPAMMLALAGQGQLPAVLVPGGVTLPPTVGEDAGKIQTIGARFAHGEISLDEAAELGCKACGTPGGGCQFLGTAATSQVVGEALGLSLTHSALAPSGQPIWLDMAKRSAQALVNLEAAGITLAQILTDAALHNAMVTHAAFGGSTNLLLHIPAIAHAAGLAQPTVAEWSRINRQVPRLVDVLPNGPVGHPTVRVFLAGGVPEVMLHLRNLGLLRLDALTVQGQPLGDSLAAWEKSGRRRQLRARLLEQDGVDPNLVIMPPESAKARGLTSTVTFPTGNLAPEGAVVKSTAIDPEVVDADGVYRKIGPARVFTSERTAIAAIKGQTDKPIQAGDVIVLIGRGPLGCGMEETYQLTSALKFLPWGKQVALITDARFSGVSTGACIGHVGPEALAGGPISRVQEGDTIQIIIDRNKLEGRIDLIGHNGNRYSPAEGAAVLAARPVHPDLAPDPNLPDDTRLWAALQHASGGTWNGCVYDVDAIIELLEAGRQALGR
;
A
#
# COMPACT_ATOMS: atom_id res chain seq x y z
N MET A 1 4.51 16.02 0.39
CA MET A 1 5.80 15.56 0.89
C MET A 1 5.71 14.96 2.30
N ASP A 2 4.82 15.44 3.19
CA ASP A 2 4.86 15.03 4.62
C ASP A 2 3.99 13.82 5.02
N SER A 3 3.18 13.27 4.11
CA SER A 3 2.17 12.27 4.49
C SER A 3 2.79 11.03 5.17
N LEU A 4 3.87 10.47 4.60
CA LEU A 4 4.52 9.29 5.18
C LEU A 4 5.32 9.62 6.45
N ALA A 5 5.99 10.78 6.50
CA ALA A 5 6.69 11.25 7.70
C ALA A 5 5.74 11.45 8.88
N TYR A 6 4.59 12.09 8.64
CA TYR A 6 3.51 12.29 9.61
C TYR A 6 3.10 10.99 10.32
N ARG A 7 3.16 9.83 9.63
CA ARG A 7 2.86 8.53 10.26
C ARG A 7 3.74 8.28 11.49
N ASN A 8 5.05 8.50 11.36
CA ASN A 8 6.01 8.24 12.44
C ASN A 8 5.82 9.23 13.58
N ASP A 9 5.67 10.51 13.24
CA ASP A 9 5.53 11.57 14.22
C ASP A 9 4.23 11.44 15.00
N ALA A 10 3.11 11.19 14.30
CA ALA A 10 1.82 10.92 14.94
C ALA A 10 1.90 9.69 15.86
N ALA A 11 2.51 8.59 15.40
CA ALA A 11 2.69 7.40 16.24
C ALA A 11 3.54 7.72 17.49
N MET A 12 4.58 8.54 17.35
CA MET A 12 5.44 8.93 18.46
C MET A 12 4.69 9.80 19.48
N VAL A 13 3.91 10.78 19.02
CA VAL A 13 3.05 11.63 19.86
C VAL A 13 2.00 10.78 20.58
N LEU A 14 1.28 9.91 19.86
CA LEU A 14 0.27 9.02 20.44
C LEU A 14 0.87 8.12 21.53
N ARG A 15 2.05 7.52 21.30
CA ARG A 15 2.73 6.72 22.31
C ARG A 15 3.13 7.52 23.55
N ARG A 16 3.55 8.78 23.38
CA ARG A 16 3.85 9.68 24.51
C ARG A 16 2.57 10.02 25.29
N LEU A 17 1.48 10.37 24.60
CA LEU A 17 0.19 10.65 25.22
C LEU A 17 -0.33 9.46 26.03
N ILE A 18 -0.23 8.25 25.46
CA ILE A 18 -0.54 7.01 26.19
C ILE A 18 0.32 6.96 27.45
N ARG A 19 1.65 7.01 27.35
CA ARG A 19 2.57 6.92 28.49
C ARG A 19 2.37 7.96 29.59
N SER A 20 1.98 9.18 29.23
CA SER A 20 1.76 10.28 30.17
C SER A 20 0.50 10.16 31.03
N LEU A 21 -0.35 9.15 30.81
CA LEU A 21 -1.52 8.86 31.65
C LEU A 21 -1.21 7.70 32.61
N PRO A 22 -0.71 7.95 33.83
CA PRO A 22 -0.14 6.90 34.70
C PRO A 22 -1.16 5.89 35.23
N THR A 23 -2.45 6.23 35.24
CA THR A 23 -3.53 5.39 35.78
C THR A 23 -4.32 4.66 34.69
N ARG A 24 -3.85 4.66 33.43
CA ARG A 24 -4.54 3.96 32.34
C ARG A 24 -4.40 2.45 32.52
N ASN A 25 -5.50 1.72 32.37
CA ASN A 25 -5.52 0.25 32.38
C ASN A 25 -5.67 -0.36 30.98
N GLY A 26 -6.00 0.45 29.97
CA GLY A 26 -6.13 0.00 28.59
C GLY A 26 -6.23 1.16 27.61
N VAL A 27 -6.10 0.87 26.31
CA VAL A 27 -6.11 1.89 25.25
C VAL A 27 -7.09 1.53 24.14
N MET A 28 -8.03 2.42 23.85
CA MET A 28 -8.83 2.35 22.63
C MET A 28 -8.28 3.33 21.60
N GLY A 29 -7.78 2.81 20.47
CA GLY A 29 -7.32 3.62 19.35
C GLY A 29 -8.40 3.78 18.29
N ILE A 30 -8.83 5.02 18.02
CA ILE A 30 -9.78 5.32 16.95
C ILE A 30 -9.07 6.13 15.88
N ALA A 31 -9.01 5.61 14.65
CA ALA A 31 -8.31 6.29 13.56
C ALA A 31 -8.86 5.90 12.20
N THR A 32 -8.56 6.72 11.20
CA THR A 32 -8.94 6.54 9.81
C THR A 32 -7.86 7.11 8.89
N CYS A 33 -8.19 7.33 7.61
CA CYS A 33 -7.35 7.92 6.59
C CYS A 33 -6.06 7.12 6.33
N ASP A 34 -5.33 7.52 5.29
CA ASP A 34 -4.24 6.74 4.71
C ASP A 34 -3.07 6.51 5.67
N LYS A 35 -2.72 7.51 6.48
CA LYS A 35 -1.57 7.45 7.40
C LYS A 35 -1.97 7.50 8.87
N GLY A 36 -3.15 8.03 9.18
CA GLY A 36 -3.68 8.11 10.54
C GLY A 36 -3.92 6.74 11.16
N LEU A 37 -4.54 5.82 10.41
CA LEU A 37 -4.80 4.47 10.90
C LEU A 37 -3.51 3.65 11.09
N PRO A 38 -2.55 3.63 10.13
CA PRO A 38 -1.23 3.08 10.38
C PRO A 38 -0.51 3.71 11.59
N ALA A 39 -0.52 5.03 11.74
CA ALA A 39 0.10 5.69 12.89
C ALA A 39 -0.49 5.22 14.23
N MET A 40 -1.82 5.06 14.29
CA MET A 40 -2.49 4.50 15.46
C MET A 40 -2.08 3.03 15.68
N MET A 41 -2.02 2.20 14.64
CA MET A 41 -1.55 0.81 14.76
C MET A 41 -0.11 0.73 15.29
N LEU A 42 0.80 1.57 14.77
CA LEU A 42 2.18 1.68 15.29
C LEU A 42 2.18 2.10 16.76
N ALA A 43 1.31 3.04 17.13
CA ALA A 43 1.22 3.52 18.50
C ALA A 43 0.74 2.44 19.47
N LEU A 44 -0.31 1.69 19.09
CA LEU A 44 -0.81 0.57 19.87
C LEU A 44 0.23 -0.55 19.95
N ALA A 45 0.83 -0.95 18.82
CA ALA A 45 1.85 -1.99 18.75
C ALA A 45 3.03 -1.71 19.70
N GLY A 46 3.48 -0.46 19.78
CA GLY A 46 4.51 -0.03 20.73
C GLY A 46 4.09 0.01 22.19
N GLN A 47 2.89 -0.45 22.55
CA GLN A 47 2.34 -0.52 23.91
C GLN A 47 1.94 -1.97 24.26
N GLY A 48 2.76 -2.94 23.84
CA GLY A 48 2.50 -4.39 23.97
C GLY A 48 2.05 -4.89 25.35
N GLN A 49 2.39 -4.20 26.43
CA GLN A 49 2.05 -4.58 27.81
C GLN A 49 0.64 -4.17 28.25
N LEU A 50 -0.07 -3.37 27.46
CA LEU A 50 -1.44 -2.93 27.78
C LEU A 50 -2.47 -3.71 26.96
N PRO A 51 -3.67 -3.94 27.50
CA PRO A 51 -4.82 -4.30 26.68
C PRO A 51 -5.16 -3.12 25.77
N ALA A 52 -5.40 -3.42 24.50
CA ALA A 52 -5.73 -2.39 23.51
C ALA A 52 -6.71 -2.91 22.46
N VAL A 53 -7.56 -2.01 21.96
CA VAL A 53 -8.49 -2.28 20.85
C VAL A 53 -8.41 -1.16 19.82
N LEU A 54 -8.29 -1.54 18.55
CA LEU A 54 -8.36 -0.63 17.42
C LEU A 54 -9.81 -0.57 16.91
N VAL A 55 -10.34 0.66 16.78
CA VAL A 55 -11.63 0.95 16.16
C VAL A 55 -11.36 1.62 14.81
N PRO A 56 -11.52 0.90 13.69
CA PRO A 56 -11.41 1.49 12.36
C PRO A 56 -12.46 2.59 12.20
N GLY A 57 -12.08 3.76 11.69
CA GLY A 57 -13.01 4.87 11.46
C GLY A 57 -14.01 4.66 10.31
N GLY A 58 -13.99 3.48 9.66
CA GLY A 58 -14.93 3.12 8.62
C GLY A 58 -14.63 3.73 7.26
N VAL A 59 -15.57 3.59 6.32
CA VAL A 59 -15.48 4.11 4.95
C VAL A 59 -16.62 5.07 4.65
N THR A 60 -16.34 6.04 3.80
CA THR A 60 -17.34 6.90 3.17
C THR A 60 -18.20 6.06 2.23
N LEU A 61 -19.49 6.40 2.09
CA LEU A 61 -20.39 5.78 1.13
C LEU A 61 -20.27 6.43 -0.25
N PRO A 62 -20.36 5.64 -1.34
CA PRO A 62 -20.38 6.18 -2.69
C PRO A 62 -21.59 7.08 -2.93
N PRO A 63 -21.48 8.11 -3.78
CA PRO A 63 -22.62 8.95 -4.12
C PRO A 63 -23.65 8.16 -4.92
N THR A 64 -24.93 8.43 -4.69
CA THR A 64 -26.03 7.87 -5.51
C THR A 64 -25.98 8.40 -6.94
N VAL A 65 -25.57 9.67 -7.11
CA VAL A 65 -25.39 10.35 -8.40
C VAL A 65 -24.07 11.09 -8.34
N GLY A 66 -23.18 10.85 -9.30
CA GLY A 66 -21.86 11.48 -9.38
C GLY A 66 -20.75 10.45 -9.56
N GLU A 67 -19.52 10.88 -9.30
CA GLU A 67 -18.33 10.05 -9.46
C GLU A 67 -17.78 9.59 -8.11
N ASP A 68 -17.19 8.40 -8.09
CA ASP A 68 -16.54 7.89 -6.89
C ASP A 68 -15.24 8.65 -6.56
N ALA A 69 -14.79 8.52 -5.31
CA ALA A 69 -13.57 9.15 -4.81
C ALA A 69 -12.28 8.71 -5.54
N GLY A 70 -12.31 7.64 -6.34
CA GLY A 70 -11.21 7.24 -7.21
C GLY A 70 -11.24 8.01 -8.54
N LYS A 71 -12.37 8.03 -9.23
CA LYS A 71 -12.55 8.71 -10.52
C LYS A 71 -12.44 10.23 -10.40
N ILE A 72 -13.00 10.81 -9.34
CA ILE A 72 -13.01 12.27 -9.13
C ILE A 72 -11.61 12.88 -9.05
N GLN A 73 -10.58 12.10 -8.73
CA GLN A 73 -9.19 12.56 -8.70
C GLN A 73 -8.68 13.03 -10.07
N THR A 74 -9.35 12.63 -11.16
CA THR A 74 -9.03 13.04 -12.54
C THR A 74 -9.73 14.31 -13.00
N ILE A 75 -10.56 14.93 -12.14
CA ILE A 75 -11.45 16.05 -12.50
C ILE A 75 -10.69 17.25 -13.09
N GLY A 76 -9.54 17.61 -12.50
CA GLY A 76 -8.73 18.74 -12.98
C GLY A 76 -8.13 18.51 -14.36
N ALA A 77 -7.72 17.26 -14.65
CA ALA A 77 -7.22 16.89 -15.97
C ALA A 77 -8.34 16.96 -17.01
N ARG A 78 -9.50 16.36 -16.73
CA ARG A 78 -10.67 16.36 -17.62
C ARG A 78 -11.17 17.77 -17.93
N PHE A 79 -11.24 18.63 -16.91
CA PHE A 79 -11.58 20.04 -17.10
C PHE A 79 -10.55 20.76 -17.98
N ALA A 80 -9.26 20.59 -17.72
CA ALA A 80 -8.20 21.22 -18.50
C ALA A 80 -8.16 20.75 -19.97
N HIS A 81 -8.65 19.55 -20.26
CA HIS A 81 -8.79 19.00 -21.60
C HIS A 81 -10.15 19.29 -22.26
N GLY A 82 -11.02 20.07 -21.61
CA GLY A 82 -12.34 20.43 -22.15
C GLY A 82 -13.32 19.25 -22.19
N GLU A 83 -13.05 18.16 -21.48
CA GLU A 83 -13.94 17.00 -21.40
C GLU A 83 -15.15 17.22 -20.50
N ILE A 84 -15.05 18.17 -19.56
CA ILE A 84 -16.13 18.59 -18.65
C ILE A 84 -16.10 20.11 -18.49
N SER A 85 -17.26 20.72 -18.23
CA SER A 85 -17.34 22.16 -17.93
C SER A 85 -16.86 22.45 -16.50
N LEU A 86 -16.61 23.73 -16.19
CA LEU A 86 -16.29 24.14 -14.81
C LEU A 86 -17.46 23.85 -13.86
N ASP A 87 -18.70 24.07 -14.32
CA ASP A 87 -19.90 23.80 -13.55
C ASP A 87 -20.07 22.30 -13.26
N GLU A 88 -19.84 21.45 -14.27
CA GLU A 88 -19.86 20.00 -14.12
C GLU A 88 -18.75 19.54 -13.15
N ALA A 89 -17.55 20.09 -13.26
CA ALA A 89 -16.46 19.80 -12.34
C ALA A 89 -16.82 20.19 -10.89
N ALA A 90 -17.38 21.39 -10.70
CA ALA A 90 -17.82 21.85 -9.38
C ALA A 90 -18.91 20.93 -8.79
N GLU A 91 -19.90 20.55 -9.60
CA GLU A 91 -20.98 19.67 -9.18
C GLU A 91 -20.49 18.26 -8.81
N LEU A 92 -19.66 17.64 -9.67
CA LEU A 92 -19.09 16.32 -9.43
C LEU A 92 -18.19 16.32 -8.18
N GLY A 93 -17.36 17.36 -8.02
CA GLY A 93 -16.48 17.52 -6.86
C GLY A 93 -17.26 17.60 -5.54
N CYS A 94 -18.35 18.37 -5.52
CA CYS A 94 -19.22 18.49 -4.35
C CYS A 94 -19.92 17.17 -3.98
N LYS A 95 -20.26 16.32 -4.96
CA LYS A 95 -20.99 15.07 -4.71
C LYS A 95 -20.10 13.91 -4.27
N ALA A 96 -18.82 13.90 -4.64
CA ALA A 96 -17.96 12.73 -4.49
C ALA A 96 -17.73 12.28 -3.03
N CYS A 97 -17.78 13.19 -2.05
CA CYS A 97 -17.53 12.93 -0.62
C CYS A 97 -18.72 13.35 0.27
N GLY A 98 -19.93 12.90 -0.06
CA GLY A 98 -21.17 13.39 0.54
C GLY A 98 -21.62 12.74 1.87
N THR A 99 -20.85 11.82 2.47
CA THR A 99 -21.26 11.13 3.72
C THR A 99 -20.30 11.35 4.88
N PRO A 100 -20.75 11.18 6.14
CA PRO A 100 -19.94 11.54 7.31
C PRO A 100 -18.66 10.70 7.46
N GLY A 101 -17.51 11.32 7.22
CA GLY A 101 -16.19 10.80 7.55
C GLY A 101 -15.81 9.45 6.91
N GLY A 102 -14.76 8.83 7.43
CA GLY A 102 -14.24 7.55 6.96
C GLY A 102 -13.11 7.68 5.93
N GLY A 103 -12.50 6.53 5.61
CA GLY A 103 -11.57 6.41 4.48
C GLY A 103 -12.30 6.34 3.14
N CYS A 104 -11.56 6.46 2.05
CA CYS A 104 -12.12 6.44 0.70
C CYS A 104 -12.99 5.20 0.42
N GLN A 105 -14.01 5.34 -0.42
CA GLN A 105 -14.94 4.26 -0.82
C GLN A 105 -14.37 3.26 -1.83
N PHE A 106 -13.05 3.13 -1.88
CA PHE A 106 -12.29 2.16 -2.68
C PHE A 106 -11.16 1.58 -1.82
N LEU A 107 -10.57 0.45 -2.24
CA LEU A 107 -9.52 -0.27 -1.53
C LEU A 107 -8.14 0.42 -1.66
N GLY A 108 -8.07 1.69 -1.26
CA GLY A 108 -6.83 2.45 -1.08
C GLY A 108 -6.11 2.11 0.23
N THR A 109 -5.15 2.95 0.64
CA THR A 109 -4.37 2.72 1.88
C THR A 109 -5.27 2.74 3.11
N ALA A 110 -6.19 3.72 3.23
CA ALA A 110 -7.11 3.80 4.36
C ALA A 110 -7.91 2.51 4.54
N ALA A 111 -8.60 2.05 3.49
CA ALA A 111 -9.41 0.83 3.53
C ALA A 111 -8.56 -0.43 3.75
N THR A 112 -7.42 -0.55 3.05
CA THR A 112 -6.51 -1.69 3.24
C THR A 112 -5.95 -1.73 4.67
N SER A 113 -5.67 -0.58 5.28
CA SER A 113 -5.20 -0.51 6.67
C SER A 113 -6.24 -1.01 7.67
N GLN A 114 -7.54 -0.82 7.39
CA GLN A 114 -8.61 -1.40 8.21
C GLN A 114 -8.64 -2.93 8.08
N VAL A 115 -8.52 -3.43 6.85
CA VAL A 115 -8.43 -4.88 6.58
C VAL A 115 -7.25 -5.51 7.33
N VAL A 116 -6.08 -4.86 7.28
CA VAL A 116 -4.88 -5.30 8.01
C VAL A 116 -5.09 -5.24 9.52
N GLY A 117 -5.69 -4.16 10.05
CA GLY A 117 -5.96 -4.04 11.49
C GLY A 117 -6.87 -5.16 12.02
N GLU A 118 -7.91 -5.53 11.27
CA GLU A 118 -8.78 -6.64 11.65
C GLU A 118 -8.05 -8.00 11.51
N ALA A 119 -7.25 -8.20 10.46
CA ALA A 119 -6.50 -9.44 10.24
C ALA A 119 -5.35 -9.66 11.25
N LEU A 120 -4.77 -8.57 11.77
CA LEU A 120 -3.83 -8.60 12.91
C LEU A 120 -4.52 -8.96 14.23
N GLY A 121 -5.86 -9.08 14.25
CA GLY A 121 -6.64 -9.32 15.45
C GLY A 121 -6.77 -8.09 16.36
N LEU A 122 -6.40 -6.88 15.89
CA LEU A 122 -6.47 -5.63 16.66
C LEU A 122 -7.87 -5.03 16.74
N SER A 123 -8.75 -5.42 15.82
CA SER A 123 -10.13 -4.94 15.75
C SER A 123 -11.10 -6.11 15.86
N LEU A 124 -12.33 -5.82 16.32
CA LEU A 124 -13.38 -6.83 16.40
C LEU A 124 -13.69 -7.42 15.03
N THR A 125 -14.11 -8.68 14.99
CA THR A 125 -14.58 -9.31 13.75
C THR A 125 -15.73 -8.51 13.14
N HIS A 126 -15.63 -8.30 11.82
CA HIS A 126 -16.54 -7.52 11.00
C HIS A 126 -16.58 -6.02 11.38
N SER A 127 -15.41 -5.41 11.53
CA SER A 127 -15.24 -3.99 11.87
C SER A 127 -14.64 -3.16 10.75
N ALA A 128 -13.69 -3.70 10.00
CA ALA A 128 -13.09 -3.05 8.87
C ALA A 128 -14.15 -2.74 7.80
N LEU A 129 -14.03 -1.57 7.16
CA LEU A 129 -14.91 -1.12 6.08
C LEU A 129 -16.37 -0.87 6.51
N ALA A 130 -16.66 -0.82 7.81
CA ALA A 130 -17.96 -0.39 8.30
C ALA A 130 -18.28 1.03 7.79
N PRO A 131 -19.52 1.33 7.37
CA PRO A 131 -19.86 2.66 6.86
C PRO A 131 -19.78 3.68 8.01
N SER A 132 -18.90 4.67 7.83
CA SER A 132 -18.56 5.66 8.85
C SER A 132 -19.79 6.45 9.31
N GLY A 133 -19.86 6.74 10.61
CA GLY A 133 -20.93 7.52 11.23
C GLY A 133 -22.31 6.85 11.26
N GLN A 134 -22.49 5.68 10.63
CA GLN A 134 -23.76 4.96 10.63
C GLN A 134 -23.99 4.24 11.97
N PRO A 135 -25.26 3.89 12.30
CA PRO A 135 -25.58 3.17 13.54
C PRO A 135 -24.75 1.89 13.75
N ILE A 136 -24.43 1.19 12.65
CA ILE A 136 -23.62 -0.03 12.68
C ILE A 136 -22.16 0.20 13.10
N TRP A 137 -21.62 1.38 12.82
CA TRP A 137 -20.29 1.80 13.25
C TRP A 137 -20.29 2.22 14.73
N LEU A 138 -21.32 2.96 15.16
CA LEU A 138 -21.49 3.34 16.57
C LEU A 138 -21.66 2.12 17.48
N ASP A 139 -22.42 1.12 17.03
CA ASP A 139 -22.55 -0.18 17.71
C ASP A 139 -21.20 -0.91 17.82
N MET A 140 -20.42 -0.95 16.74
CA MET A 140 -19.08 -1.52 16.74
C MET A 140 -18.15 -0.81 17.73
N ALA A 141 -18.19 0.52 17.82
CA ALA A 141 -17.38 1.29 18.77
C ALA A 141 -17.74 0.93 20.24
N LYS A 142 -19.03 0.81 20.56
CA LYS A 142 -19.49 0.38 21.89
C LYS A 142 -19.03 -1.04 22.23
N ARG A 143 -19.16 -1.98 21.28
CA ARG A 143 -18.68 -3.36 21.47
C ARG A 143 -17.16 -3.42 21.63
N SER A 144 -16.42 -2.55 20.96
CA SER A 144 -14.96 -2.43 21.11
C SER A 144 -14.56 -1.94 22.50
N ALA A 145 -15.37 -1.06 23.11
CA ALA A 145 -15.15 -0.63 24.50
C ALA A 145 -15.35 -1.78 25.48
N GLN A 146 -16.42 -2.56 25.29
CA GLN A 146 -16.65 -3.75 26.09
C GLN A 146 -15.53 -4.78 25.93
N ALA A 147 -15.05 -4.99 24.70
CA ALA A 147 -13.92 -5.88 24.44
C ALA A 147 -12.66 -5.43 25.18
N LEU A 148 -12.35 -4.12 25.18
CA LEU A 148 -11.22 -3.59 25.93
C LEU A 148 -11.31 -3.87 27.44
N VAL A 149 -12.49 -3.68 28.03
CA VAL A 149 -12.74 -3.99 29.45
C VAL A 149 -12.57 -5.49 29.72
N ASN A 150 -13.04 -6.35 28.81
CA ASN A 150 -12.90 -7.79 28.96
C ASN A 150 -11.44 -8.24 28.85
N LEU A 151 -10.65 -7.65 27.94
CA LEU A 151 -9.22 -7.92 27.80
C LEU A 151 -8.46 -7.54 29.07
N GLU A 152 -8.78 -6.37 29.65
CA GLU A 152 -8.19 -5.90 30.90
C GLU A 152 -8.51 -6.86 32.05
N ALA A 153 -9.78 -7.22 32.23
CA ALA A 153 -10.21 -8.15 33.26
C ALA A 153 -9.59 -9.56 33.11
N ALA A 154 -9.30 -9.98 31.87
CA ALA A 154 -8.67 -11.26 31.55
C ALA A 154 -7.13 -11.21 31.58
N GLY A 155 -6.52 -10.04 31.78
CA GLY A 155 -5.05 -9.88 31.71
C GLY A 155 -4.46 -10.11 30.31
N ILE A 156 -5.26 -9.96 29.25
CA ILE A 156 -4.83 -10.15 27.87
C ILE A 156 -4.23 -8.84 27.35
N THR A 157 -2.94 -8.88 27.03
CA THR A 157 -2.17 -7.74 26.55
C THR A 157 -2.00 -7.78 25.03
N LEU A 158 -1.66 -6.64 24.44
CA LEU A 158 -1.48 -6.57 22.99
C LEU A 158 -0.33 -7.45 22.48
N ALA A 159 0.71 -7.69 23.27
CA ALA A 159 1.82 -8.59 22.92
C ALA A 159 1.38 -10.07 22.79
N GLN A 160 0.26 -10.46 23.41
CA GLN A 160 -0.33 -11.79 23.23
C GLN A 160 -1.17 -11.89 21.95
N ILE A 161 -1.60 -10.76 21.39
CA ILE A 161 -2.41 -10.66 20.17
C ILE A 161 -1.49 -10.44 18.95
N LEU A 162 -0.63 -9.42 19.01
CA LEU A 162 0.35 -9.10 17.97
C LEU A 162 1.55 -10.03 18.07
N THR A 163 1.47 -11.13 17.32
CA THR A 163 2.48 -12.18 17.22
C THR A 163 2.88 -12.41 15.76
N ASP A 164 3.89 -13.23 15.51
CA ASP A 164 4.25 -13.66 14.15
C ASP A 164 3.07 -14.33 13.43
N ALA A 165 2.21 -15.04 14.17
CA ALA A 165 1.00 -15.65 13.62
C ALA A 165 -0.01 -14.59 13.15
N ALA A 166 -0.22 -13.53 13.92
CA ALA A 166 -1.07 -12.41 13.53
C ALA A 166 -0.48 -11.64 12.33
N LEU A 167 0.84 -11.45 12.30
CA LEU A 167 1.54 -10.81 11.18
C LEU A 167 1.39 -11.62 9.89
N HIS A 168 1.58 -12.94 9.95
CA HIS A 168 1.34 -13.86 8.81
C HIS A 168 -0.11 -13.75 8.33
N ASN A 169 -1.09 -13.79 9.24
CA ASN A 169 -2.51 -13.66 8.89
C ASN A 169 -2.81 -12.32 8.19
N ALA A 170 -2.19 -11.23 8.64
CA ALA A 170 -2.34 -9.91 8.05
C ALA A 170 -1.75 -9.84 6.63
N MET A 171 -0.58 -10.42 6.41
CA MET A 171 0.03 -10.51 5.07
C MET A 171 -0.80 -11.37 4.10
N VAL A 172 -1.29 -12.53 4.58
CA VAL A 172 -2.16 -13.41 3.79
C VAL A 172 -3.46 -12.71 3.43
N THR A 173 -4.10 -12.04 4.39
CA THR A 173 -5.36 -11.33 4.15
C THR A 173 -5.15 -10.12 3.23
N HIS A 174 -4.04 -9.38 3.37
CA HIS A 174 -3.67 -8.29 2.46
C HIS A 174 -3.57 -8.77 1.00
N ALA A 175 -2.89 -9.90 0.76
CA ALA A 175 -2.76 -10.48 -0.57
C ALA A 175 -4.12 -10.92 -1.15
N ALA A 176 -4.97 -11.54 -0.33
CA ALA A 176 -6.30 -12.01 -0.75
C ALA A 176 -7.23 -10.87 -1.19
N PHE A 177 -7.09 -9.70 -0.57
CA PHE A 177 -7.83 -8.49 -0.96
C PHE A 177 -7.23 -7.77 -2.18
N GLY A 178 -5.97 -8.04 -2.54
CA GLY A 178 -5.24 -7.22 -3.50
C GLY A 178 -4.94 -5.81 -2.96
N GLY A 179 -4.56 -5.73 -1.69
CA GLY A 179 -4.42 -4.49 -0.94
C GLY A 179 -3.44 -3.47 -1.53
N SER A 180 -3.51 -2.24 -1.02
CA SER A 180 -2.56 -1.17 -1.39
C SER A 180 -1.10 -1.58 -1.14
N THR A 181 -0.21 -1.22 -2.07
CA THR A 181 1.24 -1.42 -1.95
C THR A 181 1.86 -0.57 -0.82
N ASN A 182 1.18 0.47 -0.35
CA ASN A 182 1.60 1.24 0.83
C ASN A 182 1.67 0.39 2.11
N LEU A 183 0.89 -0.70 2.19
CA LEU A 183 0.95 -1.60 3.35
C LEU A 183 2.23 -2.45 3.39
N LEU A 184 2.99 -2.51 2.28
CA LEU A 184 4.34 -3.06 2.27
C LEU A 184 5.31 -2.21 3.11
N LEU A 185 4.96 -0.96 3.40
CA LEU A 185 5.72 -0.08 4.31
C LEU A 185 5.13 -0.09 5.72
N HIS A 186 3.79 -0.18 5.83
CA HIS A 186 3.12 -0.09 7.13
C HIS A 186 3.16 -1.39 7.93
N ILE A 187 3.05 -2.55 7.29
CA ILE A 187 3.10 -3.85 7.99
C ILE A 187 4.48 -4.08 8.64
N PRO A 188 5.62 -3.88 7.93
CA PRO A 188 6.94 -3.91 8.57
C PRO A 188 7.08 -2.89 9.70
N ALA A 189 6.48 -1.69 9.55
CA ALA A 189 6.53 -0.68 10.60
C ALA A 189 5.73 -1.06 11.85
N ILE A 190 4.59 -1.74 11.69
CA ILE A 190 3.81 -2.30 12.80
C ILE A 190 4.60 -3.43 13.48
N ALA A 191 5.20 -4.32 12.70
CA ALA A 191 6.03 -5.42 13.21
C ALA A 191 7.20 -4.87 14.06
N HIS A 192 7.95 -3.91 13.53
CA HIS A 192 9.02 -3.23 14.25
C HIS A 192 8.52 -2.60 15.55
N ALA A 193 7.40 -1.88 15.52
CA ALA A 193 6.83 -1.25 16.71
C ALA A 193 6.39 -2.28 17.78
N ALA A 194 5.99 -3.49 17.37
CA ALA A 194 5.65 -4.61 18.25
C ALA A 194 6.88 -5.41 18.73
N GLY A 195 8.09 -5.10 18.25
CA GLY A 195 9.30 -5.89 18.51
C GLY A 195 9.33 -7.23 17.77
N LEU A 196 8.58 -7.36 16.67
CA LEU A 196 8.54 -8.54 15.80
C LEU A 196 9.46 -8.34 14.59
N ALA A 197 9.87 -9.46 13.97
CA ALA A 197 10.66 -9.43 12.76
C ALA A 197 9.88 -8.79 11.59
N GLN A 198 10.51 -7.85 10.90
CA GLN A 198 9.92 -7.21 9.73
C GLN A 198 9.87 -8.18 8.53
N PRO A 199 8.77 -8.22 7.78
CA PRO A 199 8.69 -9.06 6.58
C PRO A 199 9.67 -8.63 5.49
N THR A 200 10.43 -9.59 4.96
CA THR A 200 11.36 -9.36 3.85
C THR A 200 10.65 -9.38 2.49
N VAL A 201 11.31 -8.90 1.43
CA VAL A 201 10.80 -8.99 0.05
C VAL A 201 10.58 -10.45 -0.38
N ALA A 202 11.46 -11.36 0.07
CA ALA A 202 11.32 -12.79 -0.20
C ALA A 202 10.04 -13.35 0.45
N GLU A 203 9.74 -12.94 1.67
CA GLU A 203 8.54 -13.37 2.39
C GLU A 203 7.26 -12.82 1.74
N TRP A 204 7.27 -11.55 1.34
CA TRP A 204 6.20 -10.95 0.55
C TRP A 204 5.94 -11.70 -0.76
N SER A 205 7.00 -12.05 -1.48
CA SER A 205 6.92 -12.82 -2.72
C SER A 205 6.36 -14.21 -2.48
N ARG A 206 6.81 -14.89 -1.41
CA ARG A 206 6.32 -16.22 -1.02
C ARG A 206 4.83 -16.20 -0.73
N ILE A 207 4.34 -15.24 0.06
CA ILE A 207 2.92 -15.13 0.41
C ILE A 207 2.07 -14.80 -0.82
N ASN A 208 2.47 -13.83 -1.64
CA ASN A 208 1.67 -13.45 -2.82
C ASN A 208 1.53 -14.57 -3.86
N ARG A 209 2.49 -15.51 -3.93
CA ARG A 209 2.40 -16.73 -4.77
C ARG A 209 1.46 -17.79 -4.21
N GLN A 210 1.28 -17.85 -2.89
CA GLN A 210 0.45 -18.86 -2.24
C GLN A 210 -1.02 -18.43 -2.14
N VAL A 211 -1.27 -17.12 -2.07
CA VAL A 211 -2.59 -16.59 -1.76
C VAL A 211 -3.32 -16.14 -3.03
N PRO A 212 -4.49 -16.72 -3.35
CA PRO A 212 -5.32 -16.21 -4.44
C PRO A 212 -5.99 -14.89 -4.05
N ARG A 213 -6.20 -14.00 -5.02
CA ARG A 213 -7.07 -12.84 -4.82
C ARG A 213 -8.53 -13.28 -4.85
N LEU A 214 -9.30 -12.88 -3.85
CA LEU A 214 -10.70 -13.32 -3.65
C LEU A 214 -11.71 -12.19 -3.71
N VAL A 215 -11.25 -10.92 -3.71
CA VAL A 215 -12.13 -9.75 -3.58
C VAL A 215 -12.14 -8.95 -4.88
N ASP A 216 -13.33 -8.66 -5.38
CA ASP A 216 -13.60 -7.69 -6.44
C ASP A 216 -14.02 -6.36 -5.82
N VAL A 217 -13.13 -5.37 -5.85
CA VAL A 217 -13.30 -4.09 -5.16
C VAL A 217 -12.43 -3.03 -5.83
N LEU A 218 -12.98 -1.83 -6.05
CA LEU A 218 -12.25 -0.72 -6.67
C LEU A 218 -10.88 -0.50 -6.00
N PRO A 219 -9.80 -0.28 -6.77
CA PRO A 219 -9.76 -0.23 -8.24
C PRO A 219 -9.58 -1.62 -8.91
N ASN A 220 -9.48 -2.70 -8.13
CA ASN A 220 -9.22 -4.05 -8.64
C ASN A 220 -10.54 -4.75 -9.05
N GLY A 221 -10.74 -4.91 -10.35
CA GLY A 221 -11.93 -5.54 -10.93
C GLY A 221 -12.02 -7.07 -10.75
N PRO A 222 -12.94 -7.73 -11.49
CA PRO A 222 -13.47 -7.29 -12.79
C PRO A 222 -14.61 -6.24 -12.77
N VAL A 223 -15.45 -6.18 -11.74
CA VAL A 223 -16.59 -5.25 -11.67
C VAL A 223 -16.23 -3.93 -11.00
N GLY A 224 -15.39 -3.98 -9.97
CA GLY A 224 -15.00 -2.80 -9.19
C GLY A 224 -16.12 -2.38 -8.22
N HIS A 225 -16.38 -3.20 -7.20
CA HIS A 225 -17.34 -2.81 -6.16
C HIS A 225 -16.75 -1.78 -5.18
N PRO A 226 -17.52 -0.81 -4.66
CA PRO A 226 -17.07 0.05 -3.57
C PRO A 226 -16.93 -0.73 -2.27
N THR A 227 -16.09 -0.25 -1.35
CA THR A 227 -15.74 -0.94 -0.10
C THR A 227 -16.94 -1.27 0.80
N VAL A 228 -18.00 -0.46 0.78
CA VAL A 228 -19.24 -0.76 1.52
C VAL A 228 -19.90 -2.05 1.06
N ARG A 229 -19.83 -2.40 -0.23
CA ARG A 229 -20.36 -3.68 -0.73
C ARG A 229 -19.52 -4.85 -0.23
N VAL A 230 -18.21 -4.67 -0.08
CA VAL A 230 -17.34 -5.68 0.53
C VAL A 230 -17.72 -5.90 1.98
N PHE A 231 -17.97 -4.83 2.74
CA PHE A 231 -18.48 -4.93 4.11
C PHE A 231 -19.82 -5.69 4.15
N LEU A 232 -20.79 -5.34 3.30
CA LEU A 232 -22.09 -6.02 3.26
C LEU A 232 -22.00 -7.48 2.81
N ALA A 233 -21.06 -7.81 1.92
CA ALA A 233 -20.80 -9.19 1.47
C ALA A 233 -20.23 -10.08 2.59
N GLY A 234 -19.81 -9.48 3.70
CA GLY A 234 -19.32 -10.14 4.90
C GLY A 234 -17.92 -9.70 5.31
N GLY A 235 -17.30 -8.77 4.58
CA GLY A 235 -16.07 -8.09 4.97
C GLY A 235 -14.85 -9.01 5.10
N VAL A 236 -13.91 -8.58 5.95
CA VAL A 236 -12.68 -9.33 6.27
C VAL A 236 -12.95 -10.76 6.73
N PRO A 237 -13.89 -11.05 7.65
CA PRO A 237 -14.03 -12.41 8.13
C PRO A 237 -14.58 -13.37 7.08
N GLU A 238 -15.35 -12.89 6.10
CA GLU A 238 -15.77 -13.71 4.97
C GLU A 238 -14.59 -14.15 4.09
N VAL A 239 -13.65 -13.24 3.82
CA VAL A 239 -12.40 -13.59 3.12
C VAL A 239 -11.58 -14.58 3.95
N MET A 240 -11.48 -14.35 5.26
CA MET A 240 -10.75 -15.22 6.17
C MET A 240 -11.38 -16.62 6.29
N LEU A 241 -12.70 -16.79 6.10
CA LEU A 241 -13.32 -18.12 5.99
C LEU A 241 -12.79 -18.91 4.78
N HIS A 242 -12.66 -18.25 3.62
CA HIS A 242 -12.07 -18.89 2.44
C HIS A 242 -10.58 -19.22 2.67
N LEU A 243 -9.82 -18.30 3.26
CA LEU A 243 -8.39 -18.52 3.56
C LEU A 243 -8.17 -19.62 4.62
N ARG A 244 -9.05 -19.73 5.61
CA ARG A 244 -9.10 -20.84 6.57
C ARG A 244 -9.30 -22.17 5.85
N ASN A 245 -10.26 -22.24 4.93
CA ASN A 245 -10.54 -23.48 4.18
C ASN A 245 -9.39 -23.88 3.25
N LEU A 246 -8.56 -22.92 2.82
CA LEU A 246 -7.32 -23.15 2.09
C LEU A 246 -6.13 -23.52 2.99
N GLY A 247 -6.28 -23.52 4.33
CA GLY A 247 -5.21 -23.81 5.28
C GLY A 247 -4.14 -22.71 5.36
N LEU A 248 -4.46 -21.48 4.94
CA LEU A 248 -3.48 -20.38 4.84
C LEU A 248 -3.38 -19.54 6.11
N LEU A 249 -4.34 -19.66 7.04
CA LEU A 249 -4.38 -18.88 8.28
C LEU A 249 -3.84 -19.66 9.49
N ARG A 250 -3.28 -18.93 10.45
CA ARG A 250 -2.94 -19.38 11.81
C ARG A 250 -4.14 -19.11 12.72
N LEU A 251 -4.93 -20.14 12.99
CA LEU A 251 -6.26 -20.01 13.63
C LEU A 251 -6.21 -19.88 15.15
N ASP A 252 -5.09 -20.25 15.75
CA ASP A 252 -4.76 -20.16 17.16
C ASP A 252 -4.36 -18.73 17.59
N ALA A 253 -4.06 -17.85 16.64
CA ALA A 253 -3.74 -16.45 16.92
C ALA A 253 -4.87 -15.77 17.71
N LEU A 254 -4.53 -15.21 18.87
CA LEU A 254 -5.47 -14.51 19.73
C LEU A 254 -5.94 -13.20 19.09
N THR A 255 -7.17 -12.78 19.36
CA THR A 255 -7.73 -11.52 18.87
C THR A 255 -8.21 -10.65 20.03
N VAL A 256 -8.55 -9.38 19.75
CA VAL A 256 -9.16 -8.47 20.74
C VAL A 256 -10.53 -8.93 21.27
N GLN A 257 -11.12 -9.99 20.73
CA GLN A 257 -12.28 -10.63 21.34
C GLN A 257 -11.92 -11.46 22.58
N GLY A 258 -10.62 -11.65 22.86
CA GLY A 258 -10.13 -12.51 23.94
C GLY A 258 -10.17 -14.00 23.60
N GLN A 259 -10.34 -14.35 22.32
CA GLN A 259 -10.41 -15.73 21.84
C GLN A 259 -9.59 -15.93 20.55
N PRO A 260 -9.18 -17.18 20.24
CA PRO A 260 -8.52 -17.51 18.98
C PRO A 260 -9.33 -17.09 17.76
N LEU A 261 -8.62 -16.71 16.68
CA LEU A 261 -9.21 -16.34 15.40
C LEU A 261 -10.15 -17.42 14.85
N GLY A 262 -9.79 -18.70 14.99
CA GLY A 262 -10.61 -19.83 14.55
C GLY A 262 -12.02 -19.82 15.14
N ASP A 263 -12.13 -19.48 16.43
CA ASP A 263 -13.41 -19.42 17.15
C ASP A 263 -14.24 -18.22 16.70
N SER A 264 -13.60 -17.06 16.52
CA SER A 264 -14.25 -15.88 15.94
C SER A 264 -14.81 -16.15 14.54
N LEU A 265 -14.06 -16.87 13.69
CA LEU A 265 -14.51 -17.23 12.35
C LEU A 265 -15.65 -18.26 12.38
N ALA A 266 -15.58 -19.27 13.26
CA ALA A 266 -16.66 -20.24 13.45
C ALA A 266 -17.97 -19.57 13.94
N ALA A 267 -17.87 -18.56 14.79
CA ALA A 267 -19.01 -17.74 15.22
C ALA A 267 -19.55 -16.88 14.07
N TRP A 268 -18.68 -16.25 13.27
CA TRP A 268 -19.07 -15.46 12.10
C TRP A 268 -19.85 -16.28 11.07
N GLU A 269 -19.38 -17.48 10.75
CA GLU A 269 -19.97 -18.39 9.77
C GLU A 269 -21.46 -18.67 10.07
N LYS A 270 -21.79 -18.81 11.36
CA LYS A 270 -23.14 -19.08 11.88
C LYS A 270 -23.94 -17.82 12.21
N SER A 271 -23.34 -16.64 12.09
CA SER A 271 -23.90 -15.37 12.56
C SER A 271 -25.17 -14.95 11.82
N GLY A 272 -26.18 -14.49 12.56
CA GLY A 272 -27.37 -13.84 12.00
C GLY A 272 -27.04 -12.52 11.29
N ARG A 273 -26.06 -11.76 11.82
CA ARG A 273 -25.56 -10.52 11.22
C ARG A 273 -25.01 -10.77 9.82
N ARG A 274 -24.20 -11.83 9.65
CA ARG A 274 -23.67 -12.26 8.36
C ARG A 274 -24.77 -12.46 7.32
N ARG A 275 -25.80 -13.24 7.68
CA ARG A 275 -26.94 -13.51 6.80
C ARG A 275 -27.71 -12.24 6.41
N GLN A 276 -28.00 -11.38 7.39
CA GLN A 276 -28.77 -10.15 7.17
C GLN A 276 -28.06 -9.14 6.27
N LEU A 277 -26.76 -8.92 6.46
CA LEU A 277 -26.00 -7.96 5.64
C LEU A 277 -25.84 -8.44 4.19
N ARG A 278 -25.59 -9.74 4.01
CA ARG A 278 -25.51 -10.37 2.69
C ARG A 278 -26.85 -10.35 1.95
N ALA A 279 -27.95 -10.63 2.63
CA ALA A 279 -29.29 -10.49 2.07
C ALA A 279 -29.57 -9.04 1.66
N ARG A 280 -29.21 -8.07 2.51
CA ARG A 280 -29.38 -6.65 2.22
C ARG A 280 -28.61 -6.21 0.96
N LEU A 281 -27.39 -6.70 0.76
CA LEU A 281 -26.63 -6.40 -0.47
C LEU A 281 -27.37 -6.89 -1.72
N LEU A 282 -27.93 -8.09 -1.68
CA LEU A 282 -28.70 -8.63 -2.79
C LEU A 282 -30.00 -7.85 -3.02
N GLU A 283 -30.75 -7.57 -1.96
CA GLU A 283 -32.06 -6.92 -2.01
C GLU A 283 -31.99 -5.44 -2.41
N GLN A 284 -30.99 -4.70 -1.91
CA GLN A 284 -30.88 -3.26 -2.13
C GLN A 284 -30.04 -2.91 -3.36
N ASP A 285 -28.95 -3.65 -3.60
CA ASP A 285 -28.02 -3.33 -4.69
C ASP A 285 -28.17 -4.28 -5.88
N GLY A 286 -28.93 -5.37 -5.77
CA GLY A 286 -29.01 -6.41 -6.80
C GLY A 286 -27.70 -7.18 -6.99
N VAL A 287 -26.79 -7.12 -6.01
CA VAL A 287 -25.45 -7.70 -6.10
C VAL A 287 -25.39 -8.99 -5.29
N ASP A 288 -25.03 -10.11 -5.94
CA ASP A 288 -24.70 -11.34 -5.23
C ASP A 288 -23.42 -11.16 -4.39
N PRO A 289 -23.47 -11.32 -3.06
CA PRO A 289 -22.30 -11.27 -2.18
C PRO A 289 -21.13 -12.17 -2.63
N ASN A 290 -21.43 -13.34 -3.23
CA ASN A 290 -20.41 -14.29 -3.72
C ASN A 290 -19.68 -13.80 -4.99
N LEU A 291 -20.16 -12.73 -5.61
CA LEU A 291 -19.48 -12.04 -6.71
C LEU A 291 -18.64 -10.84 -6.22
N VAL A 292 -18.76 -10.47 -4.95
CA VAL A 292 -17.91 -9.44 -4.32
C VAL A 292 -16.74 -10.10 -3.57
N ILE A 293 -17.05 -11.09 -2.73
CA ILE A 293 -16.08 -11.95 -2.04
C ILE A 293 -16.30 -13.36 -2.56
N MET A 294 -15.35 -13.84 -3.37
CA MET A 294 -15.51 -15.05 -4.16
C MET A 294 -14.84 -16.26 -3.48
N PRO A 295 -15.47 -17.44 -3.57
CA PRO A 295 -14.75 -18.70 -3.36
C PRO A 295 -13.57 -18.82 -4.34
N PRO A 296 -12.47 -19.51 -3.97
CA PRO A 296 -11.25 -19.56 -4.78
C PRO A 296 -11.45 -19.99 -6.24
N GLU A 297 -12.23 -21.05 -6.48
CA GLU A 297 -12.50 -21.54 -7.84
C GLU A 297 -13.28 -20.51 -8.69
N SER A 298 -14.23 -19.81 -8.07
CA SER A 298 -14.99 -18.74 -8.74
C SER A 298 -14.09 -17.54 -9.06
N ALA A 299 -13.24 -17.14 -8.11
CA ALA A 299 -12.27 -16.07 -8.30
C ALA A 299 -11.34 -16.36 -9.49
N LYS A 300 -10.79 -17.58 -9.54
CA LYS A 300 -9.94 -18.04 -10.64
C LYS A 300 -10.68 -18.06 -11.98
N ALA A 301 -11.89 -18.61 -12.02
CA ALA A 301 -12.71 -18.67 -13.23
C ALA A 301 -13.07 -17.26 -13.76
N ARG A 302 -13.21 -16.27 -12.88
CA ARG A 302 -13.45 -14.85 -13.24
C ARG A 302 -12.17 -14.05 -13.49
N GLY A 303 -11.00 -14.69 -13.49
CA GLY A 303 -9.72 -14.05 -13.82
C GLY A 303 -9.15 -13.17 -12.70
N LEU A 304 -9.54 -13.37 -11.44
CA LEU A 304 -8.88 -12.71 -10.32
C LEU A 304 -7.49 -13.33 -10.12
N THR A 305 -6.47 -12.62 -10.60
CA THR A 305 -5.06 -12.97 -10.40
C THR A 305 -4.48 -12.21 -9.20
N SER A 306 -3.37 -12.73 -8.66
CA SER A 306 -2.63 -12.09 -7.59
C SER A 306 -2.12 -10.71 -8.02
N THR A 307 -2.22 -9.74 -7.12
CA THR A 307 -2.10 -8.32 -7.47
C THR A 307 -0.66 -7.86 -7.65
N VAL A 308 0.28 -8.40 -6.89
CA VAL A 308 1.60 -7.79 -6.70
C VAL A 308 2.73 -8.76 -7.05
N THR A 309 3.70 -8.26 -7.81
CA THR A 309 5.00 -8.91 -8.04
C THR A 309 6.10 -8.02 -7.46
N PHE A 310 7.19 -8.63 -7.01
CA PHE A 310 8.33 -7.95 -6.39
C PHE A 310 9.59 -8.11 -7.27
N PRO A 311 9.79 -7.25 -8.28
CA PRO A 311 10.94 -7.36 -9.15
C PRO A 311 12.25 -7.13 -8.39
N THR A 312 13.30 -7.82 -8.81
CA THR A 312 14.69 -7.56 -8.39
C THR A 312 15.54 -7.26 -9.62
N GLY A 313 16.86 -7.13 -9.50
CA GLY A 313 17.75 -6.94 -10.64
C GLY A 313 18.83 -5.91 -10.34
N ASN A 314 19.66 -5.61 -11.33
CA ASN A 314 20.78 -4.70 -11.12
C ASN A 314 20.34 -3.25 -10.81
N LEU A 315 19.10 -2.87 -11.16
CA LEU A 315 18.53 -1.57 -10.81
C LEU A 315 17.87 -1.53 -9.42
N ALA A 316 17.45 -2.68 -8.90
CA ALA A 316 16.72 -2.80 -7.63
C ALA A 316 17.24 -3.98 -6.79
N PRO A 317 18.47 -3.87 -6.25
CA PRO A 317 19.08 -4.97 -5.51
C PRO A 317 18.39 -5.26 -4.16
N GLU A 318 17.73 -4.29 -3.52
CA GLU A 318 16.88 -4.53 -2.34
C GLU A 318 15.45 -4.93 -2.72
N GLY A 319 15.10 -4.83 -4.00
CA GLY A 319 13.78 -5.11 -4.55
C GLY A 319 13.02 -3.85 -4.98
N ALA A 320 11.93 -4.11 -5.71
CA ALA A 320 10.95 -3.14 -6.16
C ALA A 320 9.55 -3.77 -6.07
N VAL A 321 8.51 -3.01 -6.40
CA VAL A 321 7.14 -3.53 -6.43
C VAL A 321 6.36 -3.05 -7.64
N VAL A 322 5.59 -3.96 -8.25
CA VAL A 322 4.66 -3.68 -9.34
C VAL A 322 3.30 -4.33 -9.09
N LYS A 323 2.22 -3.60 -9.39
CA LYS A 323 0.88 -4.22 -9.45
C LYS A 323 0.71 -4.93 -10.79
N SER A 324 0.94 -6.24 -10.81
CA SER A 324 0.89 -7.08 -12.02
C SER A 324 -0.49 -7.14 -12.66
N THR A 325 -1.56 -6.93 -11.88
CA THR A 325 -2.93 -6.83 -12.38
C THR A 325 -3.24 -5.49 -13.02
N ALA A 326 -2.42 -4.47 -12.80
CA ALA A 326 -2.60 -3.13 -13.37
C ALA A 326 -1.80 -2.92 -14.68
N ILE A 327 -1.09 -3.96 -15.14
CA ILE A 327 -0.48 -3.99 -16.47
C ILE A 327 -1.57 -4.34 -17.48
N ASP A 328 -1.75 -3.50 -18.50
CA ASP A 328 -2.74 -3.71 -19.55
C ASP A 328 -2.52 -5.06 -20.25
N PRO A 329 -3.55 -5.92 -20.36
CA PRO A 329 -3.42 -7.23 -21.00
C PRO A 329 -2.90 -7.19 -22.44
N GLU A 330 -3.11 -6.09 -23.18
CA GLU A 330 -2.67 -5.96 -24.58
C GLU A 330 -1.14 -5.81 -24.72
N VAL A 331 -0.44 -5.47 -23.64
CA VAL A 331 1.03 -5.37 -23.63
C VAL A 331 1.69 -6.56 -22.92
N VAL A 332 0.91 -7.59 -22.60
CA VAL A 332 1.41 -8.84 -22.01
C VAL A 332 1.46 -9.90 -23.09
N ASP A 333 2.60 -10.60 -23.18
CA ASP A 333 2.78 -11.66 -24.16
C ASP A 333 1.81 -12.82 -23.91
N ALA A 334 1.58 -13.66 -24.93
CA ALA A 334 0.64 -14.77 -24.88
C ALA A 334 0.94 -15.80 -23.76
N ASP A 335 2.20 -15.86 -23.28
CA ASP A 335 2.61 -16.71 -22.16
C ASP A 335 2.34 -16.09 -20.77
N GLY A 336 1.70 -14.92 -20.72
CA GLY A 336 1.36 -14.20 -19.49
C GLY A 336 2.51 -13.39 -18.90
N VAL A 337 3.60 -13.21 -19.64
CA VAL A 337 4.77 -12.45 -19.20
C VAL A 337 4.79 -11.08 -19.89
N TYR A 338 4.92 -10.02 -19.11
CA TYR A 338 5.19 -8.68 -19.63
C TYR A 338 6.69 -8.56 -19.90
N ARG A 339 7.07 -8.35 -21.17
CA ARG A 339 8.46 -8.12 -21.58
C ARG A 339 8.57 -6.76 -22.25
N LYS A 340 9.45 -5.92 -21.72
CA LYS A 340 9.74 -4.62 -22.31
C LYS A 340 11.24 -4.37 -22.35
N ILE A 341 11.71 -3.93 -23.52
CA ILE A 341 13.04 -3.36 -23.70
C ILE A 341 12.84 -1.98 -24.30
N GLY A 342 13.39 -0.95 -23.68
CA GLY A 342 13.22 0.42 -24.14
C GLY A 342 14.30 1.37 -23.65
N PRO A 343 14.46 2.53 -24.31
CA PRO A 343 15.38 3.56 -23.87
C PRO A 343 14.87 4.24 -22.60
N ALA A 344 15.78 4.52 -21.66
CA ALA A 344 15.51 5.26 -20.45
C ALA A 344 15.31 6.73 -20.77
N ARG A 345 14.25 7.30 -20.22
CA ARG A 345 13.98 8.74 -20.16
C ARG A 345 14.07 9.15 -18.69
N VAL A 346 15.14 9.84 -18.32
CA VAL A 346 15.48 10.07 -16.90
C VAL A 346 14.97 11.43 -16.44
N PHE A 347 14.29 11.44 -15.29
CA PHE A 347 13.76 12.67 -14.69
C PHE A 347 14.03 12.70 -13.19
N THR A 348 14.33 13.89 -12.66
CA THR A 348 14.52 14.13 -11.22
C THR A 348 13.32 14.84 -10.59
N SER A 349 12.31 15.20 -11.38
CA SER A 349 11.07 15.82 -10.90
C SER A 349 9.85 15.30 -11.64
N GLU A 350 8.73 15.16 -10.92
CA GLU A 350 7.46 14.76 -11.54
C GLU A 350 6.97 15.81 -12.54
N ARG A 351 7.21 17.10 -12.27
CA ARG A 351 6.82 18.22 -13.14
C ARG A 351 7.43 18.11 -14.53
N THR A 352 8.74 17.83 -14.60
CA THR A 352 9.45 17.70 -15.89
C THR A 352 9.05 16.43 -16.63
N ALA A 353 8.84 15.32 -15.91
CA ALA A 353 8.31 14.09 -16.50
C ALA A 353 6.90 14.29 -17.08
N ILE A 354 6.01 15.00 -16.38
CA ILE A 354 4.67 15.36 -16.88
C ILE A 354 4.75 16.27 -18.10
N ALA A 355 5.62 17.27 -18.09
CA ALA A 355 5.81 18.15 -19.25
C ALA A 355 6.26 17.34 -20.48
N ALA A 356 7.16 16.37 -20.31
CA ALA A 356 7.61 15.49 -21.38
C ALA A 356 6.49 14.56 -21.91
N ILE A 357 5.63 14.04 -21.02
CA ILE A 357 4.43 13.27 -21.42
C ILE A 357 3.46 14.15 -22.23
N LYS A 358 3.30 15.42 -21.83
CA LYS A 358 2.41 16.39 -22.49
C LYS A 358 2.98 16.97 -23.79
N GLY A 359 4.18 16.58 -24.20
CA GLY A 359 4.80 17.11 -25.42
C GLY A 359 5.41 18.52 -25.26
N GLN A 360 5.62 18.98 -24.02
CA GLN A 360 6.02 20.35 -23.69
C GLN A 360 7.53 20.51 -23.48
N THR A 361 8.33 19.54 -23.92
CA THR A 361 9.80 19.51 -23.80
C THR A 361 10.41 19.18 -25.15
N ASP A 362 11.67 19.58 -25.39
CA ASP A 362 12.39 19.31 -26.65
C ASP A 362 12.41 17.83 -27.06
N LYS A 363 12.42 16.92 -26.07
CA LYS A 363 12.32 15.47 -26.27
C LYS A 363 11.06 14.94 -25.59
N PRO A 364 9.90 14.92 -26.25
CA PRO A 364 8.68 14.38 -25.67
C PRO A 364 8.79 12.87 -25.43
N ILE A 365 8.03 12.33 -24.47
CA ILE A 365 7.94 10.88 -24.25
C ILE A 365 7.34 10.21 -25.50
N GLN A 366 7.93 9.07 -25.89
CA GLN A 366 7.47 8.26 -27.01
C GLN A 366 6.94 6.90 -26.54
N ALA A 367 6.10 6.28 -27.37
CA ALA A 367 5.73 4.88 -27.19
C ALA A 367 7.00 4.00 -27.20
N GLY A 368 7.11 3.08 -26.25
CA GLY A 368 8.31 2.25 -26.10
C GLY A 368 9.36 2.78 -25.11
N ASP A 369 9.25 4.03 -24.65
CA ASP A 369 10.14 4.59 -23.63
C ASP A 369 9.97 3.90 -22.25
N VAL A 370 11.02 3.95 -21.43
CA VAL A 370 11.00 3.63 -20.00
C VAL A 370 11.28 4.92 -19.24
N ILE A 371 10.26 5.47 -18.58
CA ILE A 371 10.43 6.62 -17.69
C ILE A 371 11.14 6.15 -16.43
N VAL A 372 12.25 6.79 -16.09
CA VAL A 372 13.02 6.54 -14.87
C VAL A 372 12.97 7.82 -14.03
N LEU A 373 12.07 7.86 -13.06
CA LEU A 373 11.88 9.00 -12.15
C LEU A 373 12.65 8.74 -10.85
N ILE A 374 13.72 9.49 -10.64
CA ILE A 374 14.64 9.33 -9.50
C ILE A 374 14.58 10.51 -8.53
N GLY A 375 15.11 10.30 -7.32
CA GLY A 375 15.16 11.35 -6.30
C GLY A 375 13.79 11.63 -5.69
N ARG A 376 12.88 10.66 -5.77
CA ARG A 376 11.52 10.75 -5.23
C ARG A 376 11.26 9.72 -4.12
N GLY A 377 12.31 9.09 -3.60
CA GLY A 377 12.30 8.29 -2.37
C GLY A 377 12.17 9.13 -1.09
N PRO A 378 12.30 8.50 0.09
CA PRO A 378 12.29 9.20 1.38
C PRO A 378 13.20 10.43 1.47
N LEU A 379 14.49 10.29 1.11
CA LEU A 379 15.49 11.38 1.16
C LEU A 379 15.21 12.48 0.13
N GLY A 380 14.48 12.14 -0.94
CA GLY A 380 14.17 13.07 -2.02
C GLY A 380 13.00 13.97 -1.73
N CYS A 381 11.86 13.40 -1.37
CA CYS A 381 10.62 14.17 -1.26
C CYS A 381 9.65 13.67 -0.17
N GLY A 382 10.16 12.89 0.79
CA GLY A 382 9.28 12.20 1.75
C GLY A 382 8.54 11.01 1.13
N MET A 383 9.03 10.49 0.00
CA MET A 383 8.48 9.35 -0.75
C MET A 383 7.02 9.58 -1.18
N GLU A 384 6.78 10.51 -2.09
CA GLU A 384 5.41 10.82 -2.57
C GLU A 384 4.80 9.71 -3.44
N GLU A 385 3.48 9.79 -3.67
CA GLU A 385 2.80 8.96 -4.67
C GLU A 385 2.81 9.67 -6.02
N THR A 386 3.40 9.05 -7.04
CA THR A 386 3.52 9.61 -8.39
C THR A 386 2.22 9.46 -9.20
N TYR A 387 1.08 9.88 -8.64
CA TYR A 387 -0.24 9.71 -9.23
C TYR A 387 -0.36 10.42 -10.58
N GLN A 388 0.18 11.63 -10.69
CA GLN A 388 0.01 12.45 -11.90
C GLN A 388 0.57 11.74 -13.13
N LEU A 389 1.72 11.07 -12.99
CA LEU A 389 2.34 10.32 -14.09
C LEU A 389 1.47 9.13 -14.50
N THR A 390 1.03 8.33 -13.53
CA THR A 390 0.26 7.13 -13.81
C THR A 390 -1.11 7.48 -14.40
N SER A 391 -1.75 8.56 -13.93
CA SER A 391 -2.99 9.07 -14.50
C SER A 391 -2.79 9.65 -15.90
N ALA A 392 -1.73 10.42 -16.14
CA ALA A 392 -1.47 11.02 -17.45
C ALA A 392 -1.27 9.95 -18.53
N LEU A 393 -0.50 8.89 -18.23
CA LEU A 393 -0.29 7.78 -19.16
C LEU A 393 -1.56 6.96 -19.41
N LYS A 394 -2.45 6.81 -18.41
CA LYS A 394 -3.66 5.98 -18.53
C LYS A 394 -4.61 6.45 -19.63
N PHE A 395 -4.71 7.76 -19.86
CA PHE A 395 -5.65 8.32 -20.84
C PHE A 395 -5.03 8.54 -22.22
N LEU A 396 -3.76 8.20 -22.41
CA LEU A 396 -3.08 8.31 -23.71
C LEU A 396 -3.15 6.97 -24.46
N PRO A 397 -3.54 6.95 -25.76
CA PRO A 397 -3.68 5.71 -26.53
C PRO A 397 -2.42 4.84 -26.57
N TRP A 398 -1.25 5.49 -26.54
CA TRP A 398 0.07 4.85 -26.53
C TRP A 398 0.64 4.66 -25.12
N GLY A 399 0.00 5.18 -24.08
CA GLY A 399 0.55 5.22 -22.72
C GLY A 399 0.79 3.84 -22.11
N LYS A 400 0.00 2.82 -22.50
CA LYS A 400 0.24 1.40 -22.13
C LYS A 400 1.59 0.86 -22.60
N GLN A 401 2.19 1.46 -23.63
CA GLN A 401 3.50 1.06 -24.16
C GLN A 401 4.67 1.70 -23.39
N VAL A 402 4.40 2.59 -22.44
CA VAL A 402 5.42 3.24 -21.59
C VAL A 402 5.44 2.56 -20.22
N ALA A 403 6.64 2.32 -19.70
CA ALA A 403 6.83 1.85 -18.32
C ALA A 403 7.36 2.98 -17.44
N LEU A 404 7.08 2.92 -16.14
CA LEU A 404 7.58 3.83 -15.13
C LEU A 404 8.38 3.03 -14.10
N ILE A 405 9.61 3.46 -13.82
CA ILE A 405 10.46 2.96 -12.74
C ILE A 405 10.78 4.13 -11.82
N THR A 406 10.55 3.98 -10.51
CA THR A 406 10.83 5.04 -9.52
C THR A 406 11.20 4.50 -8.14
N ASP A 407 12.00 5.27 -7.41
CA ASP A 407 12.26 5.09 -5.98
C ASP A 407 11.11 5.64 -5.10
N ALA A 408 10.09 6.26 -5.70
CA ALA A 408 8.87 6.72 -5.05
C ALA A 408 7.82 5.62 -4.84
N ARG A 409 6.66 6.02 -4.29
CA ARG A 409 5.42 5.23 -4.28
C ARG A 409 4.62 5.53 -5.54
N PHE A 410 3.72 4.64 -5.92
CA PHE A 410 2.81 4.85 -7.05
C PHE A 410 1.36 4.54 -6.67
N SER A 411 0.44 5.21 -7.33
CA SER A 411 -0.99 4.87 -7.24
C SER A 411 -1.28 3.65 -8.11
N GLY A 412 -2.16 2.75 -7.68
CA GLY A 412 -2.50 1.53 -8.44
C GLY A 412 -3.29 1.77 -9.73
N VAL A 413 -3.33 3.00 -10.23
CA VAL A 413 -4.05 3.42 -11.44
C VAL A 413 -3.03 3.58 -12.57
N SER A 414 -2.67 2.47 -13.23
CA SER A 414 -1.73 2.44 -14.36
C SER A 414 -2.31 1.67 -15.55
N THR A 415 -1.73 1.88 -16.74
CA THR A 415 -1.97 1.07 -17.96
C THR A 415 -0.70 0.35 -18.42
N GLY A 416 0.47 0.96 -18.24
CA GLY A 416 1.77 0.28 -18.36
C GLY A 416 2.24 -0.33 -17.04
N ALA A 417 3.44 -0.94 -17.06
CA ALA A 417 4.11 -1.37 -15.84
C ALA A 417 4.61 -0.14 -15.04
N CYS A 418 4.06 0.06 -13.85
CA CYS A 418 4.54 1.05 -12.88
C CYS A 418 5.23 0.34 -11.72
N ILE A 419 6.54 0.51 -11.65
CA ILE A 419 7.45 -0.16 -10.72
C ILE A 419 7.95 0.90 -9.74
N GLY A 420 7.54 0.80 -8.48
CA GLY A 420 7.93 1.71 -7.41
C GLY A 420 8.75 1.01 -6.33
N HIS A 421 9.08 1.78 -5.29
CA HIS A 421 9.85 1.32 -4.14
C HIS A 421 11.20 0.70 -4.55
N VAL A 422 11.80 1.18 -5.65
CA VAL A 422 13.11 0.70 -6.06
C VAL A 422 14.11 1.01 -4.94
N GLY A 423 14.64 -0.06 -4.35
CA GLY A 423 15.60 0.00 -3.25
C GLY A 423 16.99 -0.50 -3.68
N PRO A 424 18.08 0.14 -3.21
CA PRO A 424 18.11 1.39 -2.45
C PRO A 424 17.61 2.59 -3.28
N GLU A 425 17.07 3.61 -2.62
CA GLU A 425 16.63 4.84 -3.30
C GLU A 425 17.80 5.60 -3.93
N ALA A 426 17.53 6.49 -4.89
CA ALA A 426 18.58 7.16 -5.65
C ALA A 426 19.52 8.01 -4.75
N LEU A 427 18.95 8.78 -3.82
CA LEU A 427 19.72 9.65 -2.92
C LEU A 427 20.45 8.89 -1.81
N ALA A 428 20.11 7.61 -1.59
CA ALA A 428 20.86 6.69 -0.75
C ALA A 428 22.01 5.99 -1.52
N GLY A 429 22.29 6.41 -2.76
CA GLY A 429 23.34 5.84 -3.60
C GLY A 429 22.93 4.57 -4.34
N GLY A 430 21.63 4.24 -4.39
CA GLY A 430 21.13 3.07 -5.11
C GLY A 430 21.45 3.11 -6.62
N PRO A 431 21.54 1.95 -7.30
CA PRO A 431 21.96 1.89 -8.70
C PRO A 431 21.10 2.73 -9.65
N ILE A 432 19.80 2.89 -9.34
CA ILE A 432 18.88 3.73 -10.13
C ILE A 432 19.36 5.19 -10.26
N SER A 433 20.15 5.70 -9.29
CA SER A 433 20.75 7.05 -9.35
C SER A 433 21.74 7.26 -10.49
N ARG A 434 22.19 6.19 -11.14
CA ARG A 434 23.27 6.19 -12.15
C ARG A 434 22.78 5.83 -13.55
N VAL A 435 21.46 5.72 -13.69
CA VAL A 435 20.80 5.58 -15.00
C VAL A 435 20.94 6.89 -15.76
N GLN A 436 21.25 6.78 -17.04
CA GLN A 436 21.45 7.89 -17.96
C GLN A 436 20.42 7.86 -19.07
N GLU A 437 20.14 9.03 -19.64
CA GLU A 437 19.30 9.17 -20.82
C GLU A 437 19.76 8.22 -21.94
N GLY A 438 18.83 7.46 -22.52
CA GLY A 438 19.10 6.50 -23.59
C GLY A 438 19.67 5.15 -23.16
N ASP A 439 19.88 4.90 -21.86
CA ASP A 439 20.17 3.56 -21.34
C ASP A 439 19.10 2.56 -21.79
N THR A 440 19.50 1.36 -22.19
CA THR A 440 18.56 0.30 -22.58
C THR A 440 18.16 -0.50 -21.35
N ILE A 441 16.91 -0.35 -20.92
CA ILE A 441 16.35 -1.04 -19.75
C ILE A 441 15.52 -2.23 -20.20
N GLN A 442 15.71 -3.38 -19.55
CA GLN A 442 14.87 -4.56 -19.68
C GLN A 442 13.98 -4.70 -18.44
N ILE A 443 12.70 -4.94 -18.68
CA ILE A 443 11.69 -5.25 -17.68
C ILE A 443 11.06 -6.58 -18.06
N ILE A 444 11.07 -7.54 -17.14
CA ILE A 444 10.39 -8.83 -17.28
C ILE A 444 9.52 -9.03 -16.05
N ILE A 445 8.21 -9.19 -16.22
CA ILE A 445 7.26 -9.49 -15.13
C ILE A 445 6.40 -10.69 -15.53
N ASP A 446 6.62 -11.83 -14.90
CA ASP A 446 5.80 -13.03 -15.06
C ASP A 446 4.56 -12.92 -14.14
N ARG A 447 3.38 -12.72 -14.73
CA ARG A 447 2.12 -12.53 -13.99
C ARG A 447 1.54 -13.84 -13.46
N ASN A 448 2.04 -14.98 -13.94
CA ASN A 448 1.59 -16.31 -13.53
C ASN A 448 2.42 -16.82 -12.34
N LYS A 449 3.75 -16.65 -12.42
CA LYS A 449 4.68 -17.06 -11.35
C LYS A 449 4.94 -15.95 -10.31
N LEU A 450 4.56 -14.71 -10.61
CA LEU A 450 4.83 -13.52 -9.79
C LEU A 450 6.33 -13.33 -9.54
N GLU A 451 7.10 -13.46 -10.61
CA GLU A 451 8.55 -13.22 -10.63
C GLU A 451 8.84 -12.03 -11.53
N GLY A 452 9.82 -11.20 -11.16
CA GLY A 452 10.13 -10.00 -11.92
C GLY A 452 11.60 -9.62 -11.89
N ARG A 453 12.06 -9.01 -12.98
CA ARG A 453 13.40 -8.43 -13.10
C ARG A 453 13.38 -7.06 -13.77
N ILE A 454 14.20 -6.14 -13.26
CA ILE A 454 14.50 -4.84 -13.85
C ILE A 454 16.02 -4.65 -13.96
N ASP A 455 16.53 -4.63 -15.18
CA ASP A 455 17.96 -4.66 -15.44
C ASP A 455 18.37 -3.59 -16.48
N LEU A 456 19.46 -2.87 -16.23
CA LEU A 456 20.22 -2.17 -17.26
C LEU A 456 20.93 -3.21 -18.13
N ILE A 457 20.68 -3.19 -19.44
CA ILE A 457 21.23 -4.15 -20.41
C ILE A 457 21.92 -3.49 -21.61
N GLY A 458 22.14 -2.18 -21.58
CA GLY A 458 22.86 -1.51 -22.66
C GLY A 458 22.91 0.01 -22.54
N HIS A 459 23.76 0.63 -23.35
CA HIS A 459 23.84 2.08 -23.53
C HIS A 459 24.50 2.40 -24.88
N ASN A 460 23.99 3.39 -25.62
CA ASN A 460 24.53 3.82 -26.92
C ASN A 460 24.81 2.67 -27.91
N GLY A 461 23.90 1.69 -27.98
CA GLY A 461 24.01 0.54 -28.88
C GLY A 461 24.86 -0.62 -28.36
N ASN A 462 25.62 -0.43 -27.28
CA ASN A 462 26.29 -1.53 -26.58
C ASN A 462 25.27 -2.35 -25.79
N ARG A 463 25.44 -3.67 -25.77
CA ARG A 463 24.63 -4.59 -24.96
C ARG A 463 25.45 -5.11 -23.79
N TYR A 464 24.78 -5.26 -22.65
CA TYR A 464 25.34 -5.77 -21.41
C TYR A 464 24.51 -6.96 -20.95
N SER A 465 25.17 -7.96 -20.37
CA SER A 465 24.53 -8.85 -19.41
C SER A 465 24.12 -8.05 -18.16
N PRO A 466 23.18 -8.54 -17.34
CA PRO A 466 22.82 -7.88 -16.08
C PRO A 466 24.02 -7.63 -15.14
N ALA A 467 25.01 -8.54 -15.13
CA ALA A 467 26.22 -8.39 -14.33
C ALA A 467 27.14 -7.27 -14.85
N GLU A 468 27.34 -7.18 -16.17
CA GLU A 468 28.06 -6.07 -16.79
C GLU A 468 27.32 -4.74 -16.57
N GLY A 469 25.99 -4.73 -16.70
CA GLY A 469 25.16 -3.57 -16.40
C GLY A 469 25.32 -3.09 -14.95
N ALA A 470 25.40 -4.02 -13.98
CA ALA A 470 25.68 -3.70 -12.58
C ALA A 470 27.07 -3.05 -12.41
N ALA A 471 28.09 -3.56 -13.09
CA ALA A 471 29.44 -2.99 -13.07
C ALA A 471 29.48 -1.58 -13.70
N VAL A 472 28.76 -1.38 -14.82
CA VAL A 472 28.61 -0.07 -15.47
C VAL A 472 27.95 0.92 -14.53
N LEU A 473 26.84 0.54 -13.88
CA LEU A 473 26.18 1.38 -12.89
C LEU A 473 27.15 1.73 -11.76
N ALA A 474 27.83 0.74 -11.16
CA ALA A 474 28.77 0.98 -10.06
C ALA A 474 29.91 1.95 -10.40
N ALA A 475 30.39 1.94 -11.65
CA ALA A 475 31.48 2.79 -12.11
C ALA A 475 31.04 4.21 -12.52
N ARG A 476 29.77 4.41 -12.89
CA ARG A 476 29.24 5.72 -13.31
C ARG A 476 29.10 6.69 -12.14
N PRO A 477 29.27 8.01 -12.34
CA PRO A 477 28.85 8.98 -11.32
C PRO A 477 27.33 8.94 -11.14
N VAL A 478 26.85 9.44 -10.01
CA VAL A 478 25.42 9.71 -9.81
C VAL A 478 24.93 10.76 -10.81
N HIS A 479 23.64 10.72 -11.14
CA HIS A 479 23.03 11.67 -12.05
C HIS A 479 23.28 13.12 -11.57
N PRO A 480 23.77 14.03 -12.43
CA PRO A 480 24.24 15.35 -12.01
C PRO A 480 23.13 16.22 -11.40
N ASP A 481 21.89 16.06 -11.88
CA ASP A 481 20.73 16.82 -11.39
C ASP A 481 20.03 16.16 -10.18
N LEU A 482 20.58 15.07 -9.64
CA LEU A 482 19.99 14.39 -8.50
C LEU A 482 20.19 15.21 -7.23
N ALA A 483 19.09 15.70 -6.68
CA ALA A 483 19.06 16.44 -5.42
C ALA A 483 17.74 16.18 -4.69
N PRO A 484 17.69 16.39 -3.36
CA PRO A 484 16.43 16.50 -2.64
C PRO A 484 15.54 17.61 -3.22
N ASP A 485 14.23 17.48 -3.05
CA ASP A 485 13.29 18.53 -3.42
C ASP A 485 13.67 19.84 -2.71
N PRO A 486 13.79 20.97 -3.42
CA PRO A 486 14.20 22.24 -2.81
C PRO A 486 13.22 22.74 -1.74
N ASN A 487 11.98 22.24 -1.75
CA ASN A 487 10.96 22.58 -0.76
C ASN A 487 10.76 21.48 0.29
N LEU A 488 11.69 20.52 0.41
CA LEU A 488 11.60 19.46 1.41
C LEU A 488 11.69 20.07 2.82
N PRO A 489 10.64 19.96 3.66
CA PRO A 489 10.65 20.55 4.99
C PRO A 489 11.73 19.93 5.88
N ASP A 490 12.28 20.71 6.81
CA ASP A 490 13.34 20.24 7.72
C ASP A 490 12.92 19.03 8.55
N ASP A 491 11.67 18.99 9.02
CA ASP A 491 11.13 17.86 9.78
C ASP A 491 11.09 16.58 8.94
N THR A 492 10.71 16.69 7.66
CA THR A 492 10.69 15.56 6.73
C THR A 492 12.11 15.15 6.31
N ARG A 493 13.04 16.10 6.18
CA ARG A 493 14.47 15.82 5.95
C ARG A 493 15.07 15.05 7.12
N LEU A 494 14.75 15.45 8.36
CA LEU A 494 15.16 14.74 9.57
C LEU A 494 14.55 13.33 9.61
N TRP A 495 13.24 13.20 9.38
CA TRP A 495 12.58 11.91 9.26
C TRP A 495 13.27 10.99 8.24
N ALA A 496 13.59 11.53 7.06
CA ALA A 496 14.21 10.78 5.98
C ALA A 496 15.62 10.27 6.34
N ALA A 497 16.41 11.08 7.04
CA ALA A 497 17.72 10.67 7.55
C ALA A 497 17.59 9.58 8.63
N LEU A 498 16.68 9.75 9.59
CA LEU A 498 16.45 8.79 10.67
C LEU A 498 15.95 7.44 10.14
N GLN A 499 15.02 7.44 9.19
CA GLN A 499 14.54 6.19 8.61
C GLN A 499 15.60 5.49 7.75
N HIS A 500 16.48 6.25 7.09
CA HIS A 500 17.58 5.69 6.30
C HIS A 500 18.59 4.99 7.21
N ALA A 501 18.96 5.63 8.32
CA ALA A 501 19.76 5.03 9.39
C ALA A 501 19.12 3.76 9.99
N SER A 502 17.80 3.60 9.84
CA SER A 502 17.01 2.49 10.38
C SER A 502 16.71 1.39 9.34
N GLY A 503 17.49 1.29 8.26
CA GLY A 503 17.32 0.26 7.23
C GLY A 503 16.38 0.64 6.08
N GLY A 504 15.91 1.89 6.02
CA GLY A 504 15.27 2.47 4.84
C GLY A 504 13.86 1.96 4.52
N THR A 505 13.50 2.05 3.23
CA THR A 505 12.13 1.85 2.73
C THR A 505 11.60 0.45 2.99
N TRP A 506 12.37 -0.59 2.67
CA TRP A 506 11.93 -1.98 2.82
C TRP A 506 11.82 -2.43 4.27
N ASN A 507 12.47 -1.72 5.20
CA ASN A 507 12.27 -1.92 6.65
C ASN A 507 11.06 -1.15 7.21
N GLY A 508 10.26 -0.54 6.33
CA GLY A 508 9.02 0.16 6.69
C GLY A 508 9.16 1.65 7.00
N CYS A 509 10.32 2.25 6.72
CA CYS A 509 10.63 3.65 7.04
C CYS A 509 10.44 3.97 8.55
N VAL A 510 10.98 3.14 9.43
CA VAL A 510 10.82 3.24 10.89
C VAL A 510 11.92 4.09 11.55
N TYR A 511 11.83 4.28 12.87
CA TYR A 511 12.93 4.81 13.67
C TYR A 511 13.44 3.68 14.58
N ASP A 512 14.54 3.05 14.17
CA ASP A 512 15.29 2.11 15.00
C ASP A 512 16.19 2.93 15.93
N VAL A 513 15.74 3.08 17.18
CA VAL A 513 16.38 3.98 18.15
C VAL A 513 17.81 3.56 18.44
N ASP A 514 18.07 2.27 18.53
CA ASP A 514 19.40 1.75 18.87
C ASP A 514 20.36 1.95 17.70
N ALA A 515 19.94 1.62 16.47
CA ALA A 515 20.75 1.86 15.26
C ALA A 515 21.05 3.37 15.05
N ILE A 516 20.07 4.23 15.31
CA ILE A 516 20.24 5.69 15.22
C ILE A 516 21.25 6.18 16.26
N ILE A 517 21.14 5.74 17.52
CA ILE A 517 22.06 6.13 18.60
C ILE A 517 23.48 5.66 18.27
N GLU A 518 23.64 4.40 17.85
CA GLU A 518 24.94 3.83 17.47
C GLU A 518 25.62 4.65 16.36
N LEU A 519 24.86 5.01 15.31
CA LEU A 519 25.38 5.85 14.22
C LEU A 519 25.77 7.26 14.68
N LEU A 520 24.98 7.86 15.58
CA LEU A 520 25.28 9.18 16.14
C LEU A 520 26.54 9.14 17.04
N GLU A 521 26.71 8.09 17.84
CA GLU A 521 27.89 7.89 18.68
C GLU A 521 29.15 7.65 17.84
N ALA A 522 29.07 6.80 16.81
CA ALA A 522 30.16 6.61 15.85
C ALA A 522 30.53 7.92 15.15
N GLY A 523 29.53 8.71 14.74
CA GLY A 523 29.73 10.03 14.15
C GLY A 523 30.40 11.02 15.11
N ARG A 524 30.02 11.04 16.38
CA ARG A 524 30.66 11.86 17.42
C ARG A 524 32.13 11.49 17.60
N GLN A 525 32.44 10.20 17.70
CA GLN A 525 33.81 9.70 17.81
C GLN A 525 34.66 10.13 16.60
N ALA A 526 34.14 9.95 15.38
CA ALA A 526 34.82 10.34 14.15
C ALA A 526 35.06 11.86 14.03
N LEU A 527 34.16 12.68 14.59
CA LEU A 527 34.27 14.13 14.60
C LEU A 527 35.03 14.71 15.81
N GLY A 528 35.47 13.86 16.75
CA GLY A 528 36.15 14.29 17.99
C GLY A 528 35.26 15.11 18.93
N ARG A 529 33.95 14.77 19.03
CA ARG A 529 32.94 15.51 19.80
C ARG A 529 32.40 14.80 21.05
#